data_AF-A0A7V3XL65-F1
#
_entry.id   AF-A0A7V3XL65-F1
#
_cell.length_a   1.000
_cell.length_b   1.000
_cell.length_c   1.000
_cell.angle_alpha   90.00
_cell.angle_beta   90.00
_cell.angle_gamma   90.00
#
_symmetry.space_group_name_H-M   'P 1'
#
loop_
_entity.id
_entity.type
_entity.pdbx_description
1 polymer ?
#
loop_
_entity_poly.entity_id
_entity_poly.type
_entity_poly.pdbx_seq_one_letter_code
_entity_poly.pdbx_strand_id
1 'polypeptide(L)'
;MIGIVVALLALLAVTPFPAGPALAADESALVRRVQLTIHVCDVGNAGTDNGMWASLGPYHRSKMNYPRADFERADEFTYDLLLHGVERLYDIQRLMIYKYGSDGVCIDRVRLYVNNRMIYTLDRMQWLDNDTYDYRQLTISHSELRAHPYWQSWIAPQVNTALWDDELSHRAAAAVGTALDNTGGNTYHWKWGSTASPWQQWVAISKYDHNRIKVTLPKMKFECDGDLCPDADYKASFRIRFSCAGGVVTATGEGWSASRTSGSFGYSNQLAGATVENIQRAAEMMAASLKNYRFATCPTIVVDEYGVGFVF
;
A
#
# COMPACT_ATOMS: atom_id res chain seq x y z
N MET A 1 76.42 19.82 -2.92
CA MET A 1 75.67 19.62 -1.66
C MET A 1 74.24 19.29 -2.03
N ILE A 2 73.85 18.03 -1.90
CA ILE A 2 72.51 17.53 -2.21
C ILE A 2 71.74 17.50 -0.89
N GLY A 3 70.69 18.33 -0.76
CA GLY A 3 69.82 18.37 0.41
C GLY A 3 68.66 17.40 0.25
N ILE A 4 68.60 16.39 1.12
CA ILE A 4 67.47 15.45 1.24
C ILE A 4 66.39 16.13 2.08
N VAL A 5 65.20 16.33 1.50
CA VAL A 5 63.99 16.75 2.22
C VAL A 5 63.24 15.49 2.65
N VAL A 6 63.24 15.21 3.95
CA VAL A 6 62.46 14.12 4.55
C VAL A 6 61.05 14.64 4.83
N ALA A 7 60.06 14.17 4.07
CA ALA A 7 58.66 14.43 4.33
C ALA A 7 58.15 13.48 5.41
N LEU A 8 57.81 14.02 6.59
CA LEU A 8 57.22 13.28 7.69
C LEU A 8 55.72 13.08 7.43
N LEU A 9 55.31 11.87 7.05
CA LEU A 9 53.89 11.50 6.94
C LEU A 9 53.35 11.17 8.33
N ALA A 10 52.58 12.07 8.93
CA ALA A 10 51.88 11.80 10.18
C ALA A 10 50.61 10.98 9.89
N LEU A 11 50.64 9.69 10.24
CA LEU A 11 49.43 8.87 10.31
C LEU A 11 48.56 9.36 11.47
N LEU A 12 47.49 10.10 11.17
CA LEU A 12 46.42 10.35 12.13
C LEU A 12 45.61 9.06 12.28
N ALA A 13 45.80 8.37 13.40
CA ALA A 13 44.93 7.28 13.80
C ALA A 13 43.53 7.85 14.08
N VAL A 14 42.60 7.66 13.14
CA VAL A 14 41.17 7.95 13.37
C VAL A 14 40.68 6.92 14.37
N THR A 15 40.64 7.28 15.66
CA THR A 15 39.98 6.47 16.67
C THR A 15 38.49 6.44 16.34
N PRO A 16 37.88 5.28 16.09
CA PRO A 16 36.43 5.21 15.90
C PRO A 16 35.77 5.78 17.16
N PHE A 17 34.94 6.80 17.00
CA PHE A 17 34.09 7.27 18.09
C PHE A 17 33.27 6.07 18.59
N PRO A 18 33.17 5.85 19.91
CA PRO A 18 32.27 4.83 20.44
C PRO A 18 30.88 5.16 19.91
N ALA A 19 30.29 4.22 19.16
CA ALA A 19 28.90 4.33 18.76
C ALA A 19 28.09 4.49 20.04
N GLY A 20 27.45 5.65 20.21
CA GLY A 20 26.50 5.85 21.30
C GLY A 20 25.46 4.72 21.28
N PRO A 21 24.83 4.40 22.42
CA PRO A 21 23.79 3.38 22.46
C PRO A 21 22.78 3.67 21.35
N ALA A 22 22.55 2.71 20.46
CA ALA A 22 21.53 2.84 19.43
C ALA A 22 20.20 3.16 20.14
N LEU A 23 19.65 4.33 19.88
CA LEU A 23 18.34 4.68 20.38
C LEU A 23 17.37 3.71 19.72
N ALA A 24 16.74 2.85 20.51
CA ALA A 24 15.69 1.97 20.03
C ALA A 24 14.58 2.79 19.37
N ALA A 25 13.90 2.22 18.38
CA ALA A 25 12.75 2.87 17.75
C ALA A 25 11.74 3.34 18.80
N ASP A 26 11.22 4.55 18.61
CA ASP A 26 10.08 5.04 19.37
C ASP A 26 8.84 4.24 18.98
N GLU A 27 8.57 3.18 19.74
CA GLU A 27 7.40 2.32 19.57
C GLU A 27 6.08 3.09 19.69
N SER A 28 6.08 4.29 20.30
CA SER A 28 4.90 5.14 20.42
C SER A 28 4.64 6.03 19.19
N ALA A 29 5.58 6.09 18.25
CA ALA A 29 5.50 6.93 17.06
C ALA A 29 4.28 6.60 16.20
N LEU A 30 3.63 7.65 15.67
CA LEU A 30 2.47 7.51 14.79
C LEU A 30 2.86 6.88 13.44
N VAL A 31 2.06 5.93 13.00
CA VAL A 31 2.16 5.29 11.68
C VAL A 31 1.17 5.95 10.73
N ARG A 32 1.65 6.76 9.79
CA ARG A 32 0.83 7.48 8.80
C ARG A 32 0.75 6.77 7.47
N ARG A 33 1.74 5.95 7.15
CA ARG A 33 1.83 5.15 5.93
C ARG A 33 2.61 3.87 6.21
N VAL A 34 2.13 2.76 5.67
CA VAL A 34 2.90 1.51 5.60
C VAL A 34 2.91 1.05 4.16
N GLN A 35 4.10 0.78 3.63
CA GLN A 35 4.27 0.25 2.29
C GLN A 35 5.06 -1.05 2.35
N LEU A 36 4.74 -1.96 1.43
CA LEU A 36 5.36 -3.26 1.31
C LEU A 36 5.85 -3.44 -0.13
N THR A 37 7.16 -3.49 -0.32
CA THR A 37 7.75 -3.88 -1.60
C THR A 37 7.95 -5.38 -1.63
N ILE A 38 7.43 -6.02 -2.68
CA ILE A 38 7.59 -7.45 -2.96
C ILE A 38 8.35 -7.58 -4.27
N HIS A 39 9.37 -8.43 -4.29
CA HIS A 39 9.98 -8.94 -5.52
C HIS A 39 9.61 -10.41 -5.68
N VAL A 40 9.09 -10.76 -6.85
CA VAL A 40 8.81 -12.13 -7.26
C VAL A 40 10.07 -12.73 -7.90
N CYS A 41 10.41 -13.96 -7.54
CA CYS A 41 11.60 -14.63 -8.03
C CYS A 41 11.68 -14.64 -9.57
N ASP A 42 12.89 -14.56 -10.10
CA ASP A 42 13.14 -14.76 -11.54
C ASP A 42 13.39 -16.25 -11.88
N VAL A 43 12.42 -17.10 -11.53
CA VAL A 43 12.46 -18.55 -11.85
C VAL A 43 11.18 -18.98 -12.57
N GLY A 44 11.21 -20.15 -13.21
CA GLY A 44 10.05 -20.70 -13.90
C GLY A 44 8.85 -20.86 -12.97
N ASN A 45 7.66 -20.44 -13.42
CA ASN A 45 6.39 -20.49 -12.68
C ASN A 45 6.39 -19.72 -11.34
N ALA A 46 7.25 -18.72 -11.17
CA ALA A 46 7.35 -17.96 -9.93
C ALA A 46 6.17 -17.01 -9.67
N GLY A 47 5.41 -16.63 -10.70
CA GLY A 47 4.29 -15.70 -10.60
C GLY A 47 2.96 -16.36 -10.29
N THR A 48 1.95 -15.54 -9.94
CA THR A 48 0.61 -16.00 -9.55
C THR A 48 -0.48 -15.06 -10.05
N ASP A 49 -1.60 -15.64 -10.49
CA ASP A 49 -2.84 -14.88 -10.75
C ASP A 49 -3.76 -14.84 -9.53
N ASN A 50 -3.45 -15.64 -8.51
CA ASN A 50 -4.25 -15.68 -7.30
C ASN A 50 -4.06 -14.45 -6.42
N GLY A 51 -5.09 -14.22 -5.60
CA GLY A 51 -5.07 -13.13 -4.65
C GLY A 51 -3.91 -13.22 -3.67
N MET A 52 -3.35 -12.05 -3.35
CA MET A 52 -2.32 -11.90 -2.34
C MET A 52 -2.78 -10.89 -1.28
N TRP A 53 -2.45 -11.17 -0.03
CA TRP A 53 -2.79 -10.31 1.10
C TRP A 53 -1.58 -10.09 2.00
N ALA A 54 -1.57 -8.94 2.66
CA ALA A 54 -0.63 -8.62 3.72
C ALA A 54 -1.39 -8.25 5.01
N SER A 55 -0.78 -8.57 6.15
CA SER A 55 -1.35 -8.35 7.48
C SER A 55 -0.25 -7.87 8.44
N LEU A 56 -0.57 -6.83 9.22
CA LEU A 56 0.34 -6.22 10.20
C LEU A 56 0.07 -6.70 11.64
N GLY A 57 -0.98 -7.50 11.82
CA GLY A 57 -1.52 -7.90 13.11
C GLY A 57 -2.77 -8.78 12.93
N PRO A 58 -3.35 -9.35 14.00
CA PRO A 58 -4.44 -10.32 13.90
C PRO A 58 -5.72 -9.77 13.22
N TYR A 59 -5.98 -8.47 13.34
CA TYR A 59 -7.21 -7.83 12.87
C TYR A 59 -7.00 -6.92 11.65
N HIS A 60 -5.81 -6.93 11.07
CA HIS A 60 -5.46 -6.10 9.91
C HIS A 60 -5.19 -6.96 8.69
N ARG A 61 -5.83 -6.65 7.56
CA ARG A 61 -5.59 -7.30 6.26
C ARG A 61 -5.74 -6.25 5.16
N SER A 62 -4.80 -6.24 4.22
CA SER A 62 -4.87 -5.47 2.98
C SER A 62 -4.73 -6.45 1.83
N LYS A 63 -5.61 -6.35 0.85
CA LYS A 63 -5.42 -7.04 -0.43
C LYS A 63 -4.34 -6.29 -1.20
N MET A 64 -3.32 -7.00 -1.66
CA MET A 64 -2.32 -6.47 -2.56
C MET A 64 -2.81 -6.69 -3.98
N ASN A 65 -3.77 -5.88 -4.42
CA ASN A 65 -4.37 -5.96 -5.75
C ASN A 65 -4.44 -4.54 -6.31
N TYR A 66 -3.44 -4.20 -7.10
CA TYR A 66 -3.36 -2.95 -7.82
C TYR A 66 -3.92 -3.15 -9.23
N PRO A 67 -4.27 -2.06 -9.90
CA PRO A 67 -4.80 -2.14 -11.25
C PRO A 67 -3.68 -2.39 -12.26
N ARG A 68 -3.04 -3.55 -12.18
CA ARG A 68 -1.98 -4.04 -13.06
C ARG A 68 -1.95 -5.57 -13.01
N ALA A 69 -1.14 -6.19 -13.86
CA ALA A 69 -0.71 -7.56 -13.64
C ALA A 69 0.26 -7.57 -12.45
N ASP A 70 -0.18 -8.11 -11.31
CA ASP A 70 0.55 -8.17 -10.06
C ASP A 70 1.19 -9.54 -9.88
N PHE A 71 2.37 -9.57 -9.25
CA PHE A 71 3.08 -10.80 -8.91
C PHE A 71 3.48 -11.64 -10.13
N GLU A 72 3.81 -10.99 -11.24
CA GLU A 72 4.43 -11.63 -12.39
C GLU A 72 5.86 -12.07 -12.08
N ARG A 73 6.41 -13.01 -12.84
CA ARG A 73 7.82 -13.41 -12.70
C ARG A 73 8.75 -12.20 -12.80
N ALA A 74 9.73 -12.11 -11.89
CA ALA A 74 10.70 -11.00 -11.80
C ALA A 74 10.06 -9.61 -11.58
N ASP A 75 8.79 -9.56 -11.17
CA ASP A 75 8.10 -8.31 -10.85
C ASP A 75 8.59 -7.74 -9.51
N GLU A 76 8.78 -6.43 -9.43
CA GLU A 76 9.01 -5.71 -8.17
C GLU A 76 7.98 -4.57 -8.06
N PHE A 77 7.15 -4.61 -7.03
CA PHE A 77 6.12 -3.58 -6.83
C PHE A 77 5.93 -3.23 -5.35
N THR A 78 5.52 -1.98 -5.11
CA THR A 78 5.29 -1.43 -3.78
C THR A 78 3.81 -1.19 -3.53
N TYR A 79 3.24 -1.96 -2.62
CA TYR A 79 1.85 -1.90 -2.21
C TYR A 79 1.71 -1.01 -0.97
N ASP A 80 0.77 -0.06 -0.98
CA ASP A 80 0.32 0.57 0.26
C ASP A 80 -0.54 -0.42 1.05
N LEU A 81 -0.35 -0.46 2.37
CA LEU A 81 -1.17 -1.24 3.28
C LEU A 81 -2.16 -0.31 3.98
N LEU A 82 -3.39 -0.79 4.16
CA LEU A 82 -4.38 -0.11 4.99
C LEU A 82 -3.87 -0.04 6.44
N LEU A 83 -4.39 0.93 7.20
CA LEU A 83 -3.95 1.20 8.58
C LEU A 83 -5.06 0.95 9.60
N HIS A 84 -6.06 0.14 9.24
CA HIS A 84 -7.14 -0.18 10.16
C HIS A 84 -6.58 -0.95 11.38
N GLY A 85 -6.67 -0.33 12.55
CA GLY A 85 -6.12 -0.88 13.79
C GLY A 85 -4.61 -0.71 13.96
N VAL A 86 -3.94 0.06 13.09
CA VAL A 86 -2.51 0.42 13.20
C VAL A 86 -2.39 1.93 13.32
N GLU A 87 -2.23 2.44 14.54
CA GLU A 87 -2.05 3.87 14.81
C GLU A 87 -0.59 4.20 15.13
N ARG A 88 0.08 3.29 15.84
CA ARG A 88 1.43 3.45 16.37
C ARG A 88 2.34 2.32 15.92
N LEU A 89 3.65 2.53 16.05
CA LEU A 89 4.64 1.56 15.61
C LEU A 89 4.48 0.22 16.35
N TYR A 90 4.17 0.24 17.65
CA TYR A 90 3.94 -0.98 18.42
C TYR A 90 2.74 -1.82 17.95
N ASP A 91 1.75 -1.19 17.28
CA ASP A 91 0.58 -1.90 16.75
C ASP A 91 0.96 -2.86 15.62
N ILE A 92 2.14 -2.68 15.01
CA ILE A 92 2.71 -3.62 14.05
C ILE A 92 3.27 -4.82 14.83
N GLN A 93 2.45 -5.85 14.92
CA GLN A 93 2.71 -7.05 15.70
C GLN A 93 3.39 -8.15 14.89
N ARG A 94 3.22 -8.16 13.58
CA ARG A 94 3.84 -9.12 12.65
C ARG A 94 3.78 -8.57 11.23
N LEU A 95 4.52 -9.18 10.32
CA LEU A 95 4.23 -9.06 8.88
C LEU A 95 3.89 -10.44 8.36
N MET A 96 2.65 -10.63 7.90
CA MET A 96 2.20 -11.88 7.30
C MET A 96 1.76 -11.60 5.86
N ILE A 97 2.41 -12.26 4.91
CA ILE A 97 2.07 -12.26 3.48
C ILE A 97 1.48 -13.63 3.18
N TYR A 98 0.31 -13.69 2.56
CA TYR A 98 -0.34 -14.98 2.27
C TYR A 98 -1.18 -14.93 1.01
N LYS A 99 -1.41 -16.13 0.43
CA LYS A 99 -2.23 -16.33 -0.77
C LYS A 99 -3.43 -17.22 -0.51
N TYR A 100 -4.42 -17.14 -1.39
CA TYR A 100 -5.50 -18.11 -1.55
C TYR A 100 -5.38 -18.79 -2.91
N GLY A 101 -6.13 -19.87 -3.12
CA GLY A 101 -6.10 -20.65 -4.37
C GLY A 101 -4.87 -21.56 -4.52
N SER A 102 -4.57 -21.96 -5.75
CA SER A 102 -3.84 -23.20 -6.07
C SER A 102 -2.53 -23.05 -6.85
N ASP A 103 -2.21 -21.88 -7.43
CA ASP A 103 -0.91 -21.66 -8.07
C ASP A 103 0.10 -21.09 -7.04
N GLY A 104 1.35 -21.55 -7.10
CA GLY A 104 2.42 -21.08 -6.24
C GLY A 104 2.90 -19.67 -6.61
N VAL A 105 3.46 -18.94 -5.63
CA VAL A 105 4.25 -17.73 -5.91
C VAL A 105 5.58 -17.81 -5.19
N CYS A 106 6.66 -17.47 -5.87
CA CYS A 106 7.99 -17.40 -5.28
C CYS A 106 8.32 -15.94 -4.98
N ILE A 107 8.58 -15.63 -3.71
CA ILE A 107 9.04 -14.30 -3.26
C ILE A 107 10.48 -14.46 -2.80
N ASP A 108 11.38 -13.62 -3.28
CA ASP A 108 12.79 -13.62 -2.83
C ASP A 108 13.20 -12.33 -2.11
N ARG A 109 12.42 -11.26 -2.21
CA ARG A 109 12.64 -10.01 -1.48
C ARG A 109 11.37 -9.40 -0.93
N VAL A 110 11.46 -8.96 0.32
CA VAL A 110 10.41 -8.19 1.00
C VAL A 110 11.06 -6.98 1.66
N ARG A 111 10.52 -5.78 1.43
CA ARG A 111 10.93 -4.56 2.15
C ARG A 111 9.70 -3.89 2.76
N LEU A 112 9.74 -3.63 4.06
CA LEU A 112 8.68 -2.93 4.79
C LEU A 112 9.11 -1.49 5.06
N TYR A 113 8.25 -0.54 4.72
CA TYR A 113 8.45 0.88 4.96
C TYR A 113 7.36 1.40 5.89
N VAL A 114 7.75 2.18 6.89
CA VAL A 114 6.84 2.90 7.78
C VAL A 114 7.17 4.38 7.66
N ASN A 115 6.17 5.21 7.35
CA ASN A 115 6.34 6.64 7.11
C ASN A 115 7.43 6.95 6.06
N ASN A 116 7.43 6.24 4.92
CA ASN A 116 8.43 6.38 3.85
C ASN A 116 9.88 6.00 4.24
N ARG A 117 10.09 5.34 5.38
CA ARG A 117 11.41 4.85 5.81
C ARG A 117 11.39 3.34 5.97
N MET A 118 12.35 2.67 5.34
CA MET A 118 12.50 1.22 5.50
C MET A 118 12.77 0.87 6.95
N ILE A 119 12.02 -0.11 7.47
CA ILE A 119 12.13 -0.60 8.84
C ILE A 119 12.49 -2.09 8.90
N TYR A 120 12.30 -2.82 7.82
CA TYR A 120 12.61 -4.24 7.74
C TYR A 120 12.92 -4.64 6.28
N THR A 121 13.84 -5.60 6.10
CA THR A 121 14.06 -6.28 4.82
C THR A 121 14.23 -7.77 5.05
N LEU A 122 13.86 -8.56 4.06
CA LEU A 122 14.14 -9.98 3.99
C LEU A 122 14.53 -10.32 2.56
N ASP A 123 15.71 -10.90 2.39
CA ASP A 123 16.24 -11.36 1.11
C ASP A 123 16.44 -12.89 1.21
N ARG A 124 15.37 -13.65 0.95
CA ARG A 124 15.38 -15.11 0.88
C ARG A 124 14.28 -15.61 -0.05
N MET A 125 14.62 -16.60 -0.87
CA MET A 125 13.67 -17.29 -1.72
C MET A 125 12.70 -18.13 -0.87
N GLN A 126 11.39 -17.92 -1.05
CA GLN A 126 10.33 -18.64 -0.39
C GLN A 126 9.16 -18.84 -1.37
N TRP A 127 8.82 -20.10 -1.62
CA TRP A 127 7.54 -20.43 -2.26
C TRP A 127 6.42 -20.29 -1.25
N LEU A 128 5.38 -19.56 -1.65
CA LEU A 128 4.08 -19.59 -1.02
C LEU A 128 3.22 -20.50 -1.87
N ASP A 129 3.05 -21.75 -1.45
CA ASP A 129 2.29 -22.74 -2.20
C ASP A 129 1.48 -23.67 -1.28
N ASN A 130 0.73 -24.58 -1.88
CA ASN A 130 -0.09 -25.59 -1.21
C ASN A 130 0.33 -27.01 -1.54
N ASP A 131 1.50 -27.17 -2.15
CA ASP A 131 2.15 -28.44 -2.34
C ASP A 131 2.58 -29.02 -0.99
N THR A 132 2.80 -30.34 -0.99
CA THR A 132 3.28 -31.03 0.20
C THR A 132 4.63 -30.40 0.55
N TYR A 133 4.77 -29.85 1.76
CA TYR A 133 5.94 -29.10 2.27
C TYR A 133 5.97 -27.58 2.08
N ASP A 134 5.04 -27.00 1.32
CA ASP A 134 4.93 -25.54 1.20
C ASP A 134 3.84 -24.95 2.09
N TYR A 135 4.05 -23.69 2.47
CA TYR A 135 3.08 -22.91 3.24
C TYR A 135 2.57 -21.78 2.37
N ARG A 136 1.24 -21.59 2.33
CA ARG A 136 0.60 -20.46 1.62
C ARG A 136 0.89 -19.09 2.25
N GLN A 137 1.85 -19.00 3.17
CA GLN A 137 2.14 -17.80 3.93
C GLN A 137 3.62 -17.66 4.33
N LEU A 138 4.12 -16.44 4.25
CA LEU A 138 5.36 -15.98 4.87
C LEU A 138 4.98 -15.16 6.10
N THR A 139 5.44 -15.57 7.28
CA THR A 139 5.22 -14.84 8.54
C THR A 139 6.54 -14.41 9.14
N ILE A 140 6.67 -13.10 9.38
CA ILE A 140 7.75 -12.48 10.14
C ILE A 140 7.17 -12.07 11.49
N SER A 141 7.71 -12.66 12.55
CA SER A 141 7.18 -12.50 13.91
C SER A 141 7.46 -11.12 14.51
N HIS A 142 6.74 -10.77 15.59
CA HIS A 142 6.97 -9.54 16.36
C HIS A 142 8.43 -9.37 16.79
N SER A 143 9.02 -10.45 17.32
CA SER A 143 10.40 -10.49 17.80
C SER A 143 11.40 -10.39 16.67
N GLU A 144 11.13 -11.02 15.53
CA GLU A 144 11.99 -10.97 14.35
C GLU A 144 12.03 -9.56 13.74
N LEU A 145 10.87 -8.89 13.63
CA LEU A 145 10.80 -7.50 13.20
C LEU A 145 11.68 -6.59 14.09
N ARG A 146 11.55 -6.69 15.41
CA ARG A 146 12.26 -5.84 16.39
C ARG A 146 13.73 -6.19 16.58
N ALA A 147 14.12 -7.43 16.26
CA ALA A 147 15.50 -7.84 16.22
C ALA A 147 16.24 -7.28 14.99
N HIS A 148 15.52 -6.82 13.96
CA HIS A 148 16.12 -6.34 12.72
C HIS A 148 16.85 -4.98 12.92
N PRO A 149 18.07 -4.79 12.38
CA PRO A 149 18.83 -3.55 12.55
C PRO A 149 18.11 -2.29 12.04
N TYR A 150 17.37 -2.38 10.93
CA TYR A 150 16.55 -1.26 10.44
C TYR A 150 15.42 -0.87 11.37
N TRP A 151 14.87 -1.81 12.16
CA TRP A 151 13.88 -1.50 13.18
C TRP A 151 14.54 -0.80 14.36
N GLN A 152 15.63 -1.36 14.88
CA GLN A 152 16.33 -0.80 16.04
C GLN A 152 16.87 0.61 15.79
N SER A 153 17.24 0.92 14.55
CA SER A 153 17.75 2.23 14.13
C SER A 153 16.69 3.17 13.55
N TRP A 154 15.41 2.77 13.58
CA TRP A 154 14.35 3.56 12.96
C TRP A 154 14.05 4.80 13.79
N ILE A 155 14.09 5.95 13.13
CA ILE A 155 13.70 7.24 13.69
C ILE A 155 12.55 7.78 12.84
N ALA A 156 11.44 8.11 13.51
CA ALA A 156 10.25 8.65 12.88
C ALA A 156 10.59 9.88 12.02
N PRO A 157 10.29 9.85 10.72
CA PRO A 157 10.43 11.04 9.88
C PRO A 157 9.47 12.14 10.31
N GLN A 158 9.82 13.38 9.97
CA GLN A 158 8.91 14.53 10.14
C GLN A 158 7.57 14.27 9.46
N VAL A 159 6.51 14.90 9.99
CA VAL A 159 5.19 14.81 9.35
C VAL A 159 5.26 15.47 7.98
N ASN A 160 4.86 14.75 6.93
CA ASN A 160 4.69 15.37 5.62
C ASN A 160 3.61 16.45 5.71
N THR A 161 3.94 17.66 5.25
CA THR A 161 3.00 18.78 5.16
C THR A 161 2.20 18.75 3.86
N ALA A 162 2.32 17.69 3.06
CA ALA A 162 1.53 17.47 1.86
C ALA A 162 1.31 15.97 1.61
N LEU A 163 0.18 15.65 0.98
CA LEU A 163 -0.14 14.36 0.37
C LEU A 163 -0.24 14.57 -1.13
N TRP A 164 0.75 14.08 -1.84
CA TRP A 164 0.82 14.17 -3.30
C TRP A 164 -0.18 13.21 -3.96
N ASP A 165 -0.54 13.51 -5.19
CA ASP A 165 -1.47 12.73 -6.02
C ASP A 165 -1.02 11.27 -6.20
N ASP A 166 0.29 11.01 -6.30
CA ASP A 166 0.87 9.67 -6.36
C ASP A 166 0.58 8.87 -5.07
N GLU A 167 0.87 9.41 -3.89
CA GLU A 167 0.57 8.79 -2.61
C GLU A 167 -0.93 8.56 -2.45
N LEU A 168 -1.75 9.56 -2.78
CA LEU A 168 -3.22 9.44 -2.72
C LEU A 168 -3.75 8.38 -3.69
N SER A 169 -3.17 8.27 -4.89
CA SER A 169 -3.53 7.25 -5.87
C SER A 169 -3.20 5.84 -5.38
N HIS A 170 -2.02 5.65 -4.79
CA HIS A 170 -1.65 4.34 -4.24
C HIS A 170 -2.52 3.95 -3.03
N ARG A 171 -2.83 4.89 -2.12
CA ARG A 171 -3.74 4.64 -0.99
C ARG A 171 -5.15 4.29 -1.45
N ALA A 172 -5.67 5.03 -2.42
CA ALA A 172 -6.94 4.72 -3.06
C ALA A 172 -6.90 3.33 -3.71
N ALA A 173 -5.77 2.95 -4.31
CA ALA A 173 -5.64 1.64 -4.93
C ALA A 173 -5.65 0.48 -3.94
N ALA A 174 -4.91 0.61 -2.84
CA ALA A 174 -4.97 -0.36 -1.75
C ALA A 174 -6.40 -0.52 -1.18
N ALA A 175 -7.11 0.59 -1.02
CA ALA A 175 -8.48 0.61 -0.51
C ALA A 175 -9.47 -0.04 -1.49
N VAL A 176 -9.39 0.29 -2.78
CA VAL A 176 -10.27 -0.31 -3.80
C VAL A 176 -9.97 -1.80 -3.96
N GLY A 177 -8.69 -2.18 -4.13
CA GLY A 177 -8.30 -3.58 -4.24
C GLY A 177 -8.79 -4.43 -3.06
N THR A 178 -8.74 -3.89 -1.85
CA THR A 178 -9.27 -4.55 -0.65
C THR A 178 -10.80 -4.59 -0.62
N ALA A 179 -11.48 -3.51 -1.02
CA ALA A 179 -12.93 -3.45 -1.01
C ALA A 179 -13.57 -4.42 -2.02
N LEU A 180 -12.94 -4.61 -3.17
CA LEU A 180 -13.39 -5.50 -4.25
C LEU A 180 -13.29 -6.99 -3.92
N ASP A 181 -12.37 -7.37 -3.03
CA ASP A 181 -12.14 -8.77 -2.64
C ASP A 181 -13.32 -9.39 -1.86
N ASN A 182 -14.18 -8.57 -1.28
CA ASN A 182 -15.21 -9.00 -0.33
C ASN A 182 -16.52 -9.48 -0.99
N THR A 183 -16.50 -9.85 -2.27
CA THR A 183 -17.69 -10.36 -3.00
C THR A 183 -17.79 -11.90 -2.97
N GLY A 184 -17.64 -12.49 -1.78
CA GLY A 184 -18.41 -13.64 -1.28
C GLY A 184 -18.57 -14.96 -2.08
N GLY A 185 -17.93 -15.18 -3.23
CA GLY A 185 -18.04 -16.46 -3.94
C GLY A 185 -17.13 -16.58 -5.15
N ASN A 186 -16.73 -17.82 -5.48
CA ASN A 186 -15.84 -18.15 -6.59
C ASN A 186 -16.39 -17.78 -7.98
N THR A 187 -17.65 -17.33 -8.10
CA THR A 187 -18.31 -17.13 -9.41
C THR A 187 -18.19 -15.70 -9.93
N TYR A 188 -17.87 -14.73 -9.07
CA TYR A 188 -17.85 -13.31 -9.43
C TYR A 188 -16.60 -12.65 -8.90
N HIS A 189 -15.73 -12.22 -9.80
CA HIS A 189 -14.50 -11.53 -9.42
C HIS A 189 -14.37 -10.20 -10.14
N TRP A 190 -14.17 -9.17 -9.34
CA TRP A 190 -13.79 -7.86 -9.84
C TRP A 190 -12.32 -7.88 -10.23
N LYS A 191 -12.05 -7.67 -11.52
CA LYS A 191 -10.71 -7.30 -11.99
C LYS A 191 -10.67 -5.80 -12.19
N TRP A 192 -9.51 -5.22 -11.97
CA TRP A 192 -9.25 -3.86 -12.39
C TRP A 192 -7.80 -3.79 -12.84
N GLY A 193 -7.50 -2.99 -13.86
CA GLY A 193 -6.12 -2.87 -14.34
C GLY A 193 -5.63 -3.79 -15.45
N SER A 194 -6.36 -4.85 -15.83
CA SER A 194 -5.75 -5.92 -16.63
C SER A 194 -5.71 -5.71 -18.15
N THR A 195 -6.21 -4.60 -18.72
CA THR A 195 -6.53 -4.59 -20.18
C THR A 195 -6.04 -3.47 -21.09
N ALA A 196 -5.35 -2.40 -20.67
CA ALA A 196 -4.74 -1.50 -21.67
C ALA A 196 -3.79 -0.47 -21.09
N SER A 197 -2.58 -0.46 -21.64
CA SER A 197 -1.56 0.58 -21.60
C SER A 197 -0.79 0.78 -20.28
N PRO A 198 0.56 0.64 -20.28
CA PRO A 198 1.40 1.01 -19.14
C PRO A 198 1.36 2.51 -18.79
N TRP A 199 0.72 3.34 -19.63
CA TRP A 199 0.60 4.78 -19.46
C TRP A 199 -0.74 5.21 -18.87
N GLN A 200 -1.68 4.29 -18.67
CA GLN A 200 -3.01 4.66 -18.18
C GLN A 200 -3.01 4.73 -16.65
N GLN A 201 -3.20 5.93 -16.09
CA GLN A 201 -3.44 6.09 -14.67
C GLN A 201 -4.76 5.41 -14.29
N TRP A 202 -4.68 4.39 -13.46
CA TRP A 202 -5.81 3.56 -13.07
C TRP A 202 -6.60 4.11 -11.89
N VAL A 203 -5.96 5.00 -11.13
CA VAL A 203 -6.60 5.84 -10.15
C VAL A 203 -6.14 7.24 -10.46
N ALA A 204 -7.09 8.11 -10.81
CA ALA A 204 -6.81 9.52 -11.04
C ALA A 204 -7.32 10.33 -9.86
N ILE A 205 -6.42 11.11 -9.26
CA ILE A 205 -6.73 12.09 -8.23
C ILE A 205 -6.84 13.44 -8.90
N SER A 206 -7.90 14.18 -8.60
CA SER A 206 -8.03 15.56 -9.05
C SER A 206 -8.69 16.43 -8.00
N LYS A 207 -8.41 17.73 -8.06
CA LYS A 207 -9.13 18.72 -7.25
C LYS A 207 -10.62 18.66 -7.56
N TYR A 208 -11.44 18.57 -6.53
CA TYR A 208 -12.89 18.81 -6.65
C TYR A 208 -13.23 20.23 -6.22
N ASP A 209 -12.74 20.65 -5.05
CA ASP A 209 -12.80 22.04 -4.58
C ASP A 209 -11.69 22.32 -3.55
N HIS A 210 -11.87 23.29 -2.65
CA HIS A 210 -10.85 23.73 -1.69
C HIS A 210 -10.50 22.71 -0.60
N ASN A 211 -11.39 21.76 -0.27
CA ASN A 211 -11.16 20.76 0.76
C ASN A 211 -11.55 19.34 0.33
N ARG A 212 -11.77 19.13 -0.98
CA ARG A 212 -12.13 17.83 -1.53
C ARG A 212 -11.28 17.48 -2.73
N ILE A 213 -10.81 16.23 -2.74
CA ILE A 213 -10.33 15.57 -3.95
C ILE A 213 -11.43 14.70 -4.53
N LYS A 214 -11.38 14.47 -5.84
CA LYS A 214 -12.12 13.44 -6.54
C LYS A 214 -11.15 12.31 -6.89
N VAL A 215 -11.55 11.09 -6.54
CA VAL A 215 -10.88 9.86 -6.96
C VAL A 215 -11.70 9.27 -8.11
N THR A 216 -11.06 9.05 -9.25
CA THR A 216 -11.69 8.47 -10.44
C THR A 216 -11.03 7.15 -10.78
N LEU A 217 -11.85 6.12 -10.96
CA LEU A 217 -11.47 4.78 -11.41
C LEU A 217 -11.97 4.65 -12.85
N PRO A 218 -11.11 4.89 -13.86
CA PRO A 218 -11.54 5.06 -15.24
C PRO A 218 -11.93 3.74 -15.91
N LYS A 219 -11.48 2.60 -15.36
CA LYS A 219 -11.83 1.27 -15.87
C LYS A 219 -11.73 0.22 -14.76
N MET A 220 -12.88 -0.34 -14.42
CA MET A 220 -13.02 -1.54 -13.59
C MET A 220 -13.72 -2.59 -14.44
N LYS A 221 -13.30 -3.84 -14.35
CA LYS A 221 -13.89 -4.94 -15.11
C LYS A 221 -14.56 -5.91 -14.16
N PHE A 222 -15.84 -6.12 -14.35
CA PHE A 222 -16.52 -7.25 -13.73
C PHE A 222 -16.33 -8.47 -14.62
N GLU A 223 -15.74 -9.51 -14.07
CA GLU A 223 -15.62 -10.81 -14.70
C GLU A 223 -16.32 -11.86 -13.83
N CYS A 224 -16.73 -12.93 -14.49
CA CYS A 224 -17.46 -14.00 -13.86
C CYS A 224 -17.18 -15.30 -14.58
N ASP A 225 -17.17 -16.38 -13.81
CA ASP A 225 -16.91 -17.69 -14.35
C ASP A 225 -18.18 -18.25 -15.02
N GLY A 226 -18.08 -18.51 -16.32
CA GLY A 226 -19.09 -19.21 -17.12
C GLY A 226 -19.80 -18.35 -18.19
N ASP A 227 -20.40 -19.03 -19.17
CA ASP A 227 -20.96 -18.42 -20.40
C ASP A 227 -22.16 -17.48 -20.16
N LEU A 228 -22.78 -17.53 -18.98
CA LEU A 228 -24.05 -16.85 -18.68
C LEU A 228 -23.89 -15.46 -18.08
N CYS A 229 -22.66 -14.99 -17.88
CA CYS A 229 -22.41 -13.73 -17.23
C CYS A 229 -21.49 -12.86 -18.11
N PRO A 230 -22.03 -11.80 -18.75
CA PRO A 230 -21.25 -10.98 -19.66
C PRO A 230 -20.26 -10.13 -18.88
N ASP A 231 -19.01 -10.14 -19.33
CA ASP A 231 -18.01 -9.15 -18.96
C ASP A 231 -18.60 -7.73 -19.10
N ALA A 232 -18.36 -6.90 -18.09
CA ALA A 232 -18.82 -5.52 -18.10
C ALA A 232 -17.72 -4.59 -17.59
N ASP A 233 -17.46 -3.52 -18.34
CA ASP A 233 -16.61 -2.44 -17.87
C ASP A 233 -17.43 -1.40 -17.10
N TYR A 234 -16.85 -0.87 -16.03
CA TYR A 234 -17.39 0.19 -15.22
C TYR A 234 -16.40 1.34 -15.07
N LYS A 235 -16.94 2.54 -14.94
CA LYS A 235 -16.27 3.71 -14.40
C LYS A 235 -16.84 3.97 -13.02
N ALA A 236 -15.98 4.29 -12.07
CA ALA A 236 -16.41 4.71 -10.76
C ALA A 236 -15.70 5.98 -10.31
N SER A 237 -16.31 6.70 -9.39
CA SER A 237 -15.66 7.79 -8.70
C SER A 237 -16.22 7.98 -7.31
N PHE A 238 -15.42 8.57 -6.44
CA PHE A 238 -15.86 9.05 -5.13
C PHE A 238 -15.06 10.31 -4.79
N ARG A 239 -15.44 10.99 -3.71
CA ARG A 239 -14.73 12.17 -3.22
C ARG A 239 -14.25 11.89 -1.80
N ILE A 240 -13.12 12.49 -1.45
CA ILE A 240 -12.65 12.54 -0.07
C ILE A 240 -12.67 13.99 0.36
N ARG A 241 -13.45 14.27 1.41
CA ARG A 241 -13.48 15.56 2.10
C ARG A 241 -12.51 15.55 3.26
N PHE A 242 -11.67 16.56 3.34
CA PHE A 242 -10.72 16.76 4.41
C PHE A 242 -11.21 17.83 5.38
N SER A 243 -10.95 17.62 6.66
CA SER A 243 -11.12 18.61 7.72
C SER A 243 -10.07 18.39 8.80
N CYS A 244 -9.89 19.36 9.68
CA CYS A 244 -9.06 19.19 10.87
C CYS A 244 -9.81 19.69 12.10
N ALA A 245 -9.75 18.91 13.18
CA ALA A 245 -10.24 19.31 14.50
C ALA A 245 -9.24 18.86 15.57
N GLY A 246 -8.88 19.77 16.49
CA GLY A 246 -7.96 19.45 17.60
C GLY A 246 -6.58 18.94 17.16
N GLY A 247 -6.08 19.42 16.01
CA GLY A 247 -4.81 18.96 15.41
C GLY A 247 -4.90 17.62 14.68
N VAL A 248 -6.07 16.97 14.62
CA VAL A 248 -6.25 15.69 13.93
C VAL A 248 -6.89 15.93 12.56
N VAL A 249 -6.22 15.51 11.49
CA VAL A 249 -6.81 15.50 10.15
C VAL A 249 -7.79 14.35 10.05
N THR A 250 -9.01 14.67 9.63
CA THR A 250 -10.07 13.71 9.36
C THR A 250 -10.38 13.73 7.87
N ALA A 251 -10.64 12.56 7.31
CA ALA A 251 -11.11 12.40 5.95
C ALA A 251 -12.48 11.69 5.98
N THR A 252 -13.36 12.04 5.05
CA THR A 252 -14.68 11.39 4.90
C THR A 252 -14.94 11.13 3.42
N GLY A 253 -15.34 9.89 3.09
CA GLY A 253 -15.80 9.54 1.75
C GLY A 253 -17.20 10.11 1.47
N GLU A 254 -17.42 10.67 0.27
CA GLU A 254 -18.72 11.17 -0.17
C GLU A 254 -18.92 11.03 -1.69
N GLY A 255 -20.16 11.15 -2.16
CA GLY A 255 -20.47 11.35 -3.58
C GLY A 255 -20.01 10.21 -4.50
N TRP A 256 -20.14 8.96 -4.05
CA TRP A 256 -19.80 7.76 -4.81
C TRP A 256 -20.73 7.55 -6.00
N SER A 257 -20.16 7.14 -7.13
CA SER A 257 -20.87 6.79 -8.34
C SER A 257 -20.18 5.64 -9.05
N ALA A 258 -20.98 4.81 -9.71
CA ALA A 258 -20.51 3.83 -10.66
C ALA A 258 -21.43 3.86 -11.89
N SER A 259 -20.85 3.81 -13.08
CA SER A 259 -21.58 3.72 -14.33
C SER A 259 -20.92 2.69 -15.23
N ARG A 260 -21.76 1.85 -15.85
CA ARG A 260 -21.30 0.86 -16.81
C ARG A 260 -20.89 1.55 -18.12
N THR A 261 -19.78 1.12 -18.71
CA THR A 261 -19.28 1.61 -19.99
C THR A 261 -19.40 0.61 -21.13
N SER A 262 -19.55 -0.69 -20.86
CA SER A 262 -19.74 -1.76 -21.86
C SER A 262 -20.45 -2.99 -21.24
N GLY A 263 -20.95 -3.92 -22.07
CA GLY A 263 -21.52 -5.21 -21.63
C GLY A 263 -23.04 -5.39 -21.85
N SER A 264 -23.51 -6.65 -21.90
CA SER A 264 -24.92 -7.01 -22.19
C SER A 264 -25.88 -6.76 -21.00
N PHE A 265 -27.18 -6.59 -21.27
CA PHE A 265 -28.16 -5.93 -20.38
C PHE A 265 -28.64 -6.71 -19.15
N GLY A 266 -28.52 -8.05 -19.13
CA GLY A 266 -29.27 -8.92 -18.22
C GLY A 266 -29.11 -8.64 -16.71
N TYR A 267 -27.94 -8.20 -16.24
CA TYR A 267 -27.60 -8.07 -14.80
C TYR A 267 -27.18 -6.66 -14.37
N SER A 268 -27.39 -5.65 -15.22
CA SER A 268 -26.76 -4.32 -15.08
C SER A 268 -27.06 -3.58 -13.77
N ASN A 269 -28.30 -3.61 -13.28
CA ASN A 269 -28.69 -2.83 -12.10
C ASN A 269 -28.16 -3.42 -10.79
N GLN A 270 -28.13 -4.75 -10.66
CA GLN A 270 -27.62 -5.41 -9.46
C GLN A 270 -26.11 -5.23 -9.32
N LEU A 271 -25.37 -5.36 -10.43
CA LEU A 271 -23.93 -5.18 -10.46
C LEU A 271 -23.53 -3.72 -10.18
N ALA A 272 -24.28 -2.76 -10.71
CA ALA A 272 -24.05 -1.34 -10.39
C ALA A 272 -24.23 -1.05 -8.88
N GLY A 273 -25.26 -1.64 -8.24
CA GLY A 273 -25.46 -1.53 -6.79
C GLY A 273 -24.28 -2.10 -5.98
N ALA A 274 -23.86 -3.33 -6.28
CA ALA A 274 -22.70 -3.95 -5.64
C ALA A 274 -21.39 -3.17 -5.88
N THR A 275 -21.23 -2.59 -7.08
CA THR A 275 -20.10 -1.70 -7.37
C THR A 275 -20.13 -0.49 -6.46
N VAL A 276 -21.28 0.18 -6.34
CA VAL A 276 -21.43 1.37 -5.49
C VAL A 276 -21.09 1.06 -4.02
N GLU A 277 -21.55 -0.08 -3.49
CA GLU A 277 -21.22 -0.51 -2.12
C GLU A 277 -19.72 -0.74 -1.93
N ASN A 278 -19.06 -1.39 -2.89
CA ASN A 278 -17.62 -1.59 -2.86
C ASN A 278 -16.86 -0.26 -2.94
N ILE A 279 -17.32 0.68 -3.75
CA ILE A 279 -16.71 2.01 -3.87
C ILE A 279 -16.91 2.84 -2.60
N GLN A 280 -18.07 2.75 -1.97
CA GLN A 280 -18.29 3.36 -0.66
C GLN A 280 -17.31 2.80 0.38
N ARG A 281 -17.19 1.47 0.46
CA ARG A 281 -16.24 0.81 1.38
C ARG A 281 -14.80 1.22 1.10
N ALA A 282 -14.40 1.35 -0.18
CA ALA A 282 -13.07 1.83 -0.55
C ALA A 282 -12.84 3.27 -0.08
N ALA A 283 -13.83 4.16 -0.24
CA ALA A 283 -13.73 5.54 0.24
C ALA A 283 -13.58 5.61 1.77
N GLU A 284 -14.32 4.78 2.51
CA GLU A 284 -14.22 4.66 3.97
C GLU A 284 -12.85 4.11 4.41
N MET A 285 -12.34 3.07 3.73
CA MET A 285 -11.00 2.52 4.00
C MET A 285 -9.89 3.53 3.72
N MET A 286 -9.96 4.26 2.61
CA MET A 286 -9.01 5.32 2.28
C MET A 286 -9.05 6.44 3.33
N ALA A 287 -10.26 6.90 3.69
CA ALA A 287 -10.46 7.91 4.72
C ALA A 287 -9.88 7.47 6.07
N ALA A 288 -10.12 6.23 6.48
CA ALA A 288 -9.58 5.67 7.71
C ALA A 288 -8.04 5.62 7.73
N SER A 289 -7.40 5.44 6.57
CA SER A 289 -5.93 5.44 6.46
C SER A 289 -5.28 6.82 6.72
N LEU A 290 -6.07 7.89 6.69
CA LEU A 290 -5.61 9.27 6.84
C LEU A 290 -5.74 9.81 8.26
N LYS A 291 -6.44 9.10 9.16
CA LYS A 291 -6.73 9.55 10.53
C LYS A 291 -5.47 9.73 11.42
N ASN A 292 -4.34 9.15 11.01
CA ASN A 292 -3.09 9.18 11.76
C ASN A 292 -2.25 10.44 11.46
N TYR A 293 -2.72 11.30 10.55
CA TYR A 293 -2.13 12.62 10.33
C TYR A 293 -2.54 13.56 11.47
N ARG A 294 -1.61 13.78 12.41
CA ARG A 294 -1.78 14.63 13.59
C ARG A 294 -0.71 15.71 13.64
N PHE A 295 -1.12 16.90 14.06
CA PHE A 295 -0.34 18.11 14.16
C PHE A 295 -0.58 18.79 15.51
N ALA A 296 0.33 19.69 15.91
CA ALA A 296 0.20 20.42 17.17
C ALA A 296 -1.03 21.35 17.17
N THR A 297 -1.31 21.99 16.04
CA THR A 297 -2.50 22.79 15.77
C THR A 297 -3.08 22.39 14.43
N CYS A 298 -4.34 22.73 14.16
CA CYS A 298 -4.93 22.41 12.87
C CYS A 298 -4.35 23.27 11.76
N PRO A 299 -3.71 22.67 10.74
CA PRO A 299 -3.31 23.42 9.55
C PRO A 299 -4.54 23.85 8.76
N THR A 300 -4.37 24.91 7.98
CA THR A 300 -5.26 25.18 6.84
C THR A 300 -5.04 24.09 5.80
N ILE A 301 -6.11 23.40 5.44
CA ILE A 301 -6.08 22.37 4.40
C ILE A 301 -6.30 23.03 3.05
N VAL A 302 -5.36 22.80 2.13
CA VAL A 302 -5.42 23.34 0.77
C VAL A 302 -5.42 22.16 -0.19
N VAL A 303 -6.45 22.05 -1.03
CA VAL A 303 -6.46 21.09 -2.14
C VAL A 303 -6.15 21.81 -3.45
N ASP A 304 -5.17 21.30 -4.19
CA ASP A 304 -4.75 21.79 -5.50
C ASP A 304 -4.71 20.66 -6.53
N GLU A 305 -4.13 20.93 -7.71
CA GLU A 305 -4.02 19.97 -8.80
C GLU A 305 -3.00 18.85 -8.55
N TYR A 306 -2.13 19.01 -7.56
CA TYR A 306 -1.06 18.07 -7.20
C TYR A 306 -1.37 17.25 -5.94
N GLY A 307 -2.40 17.62 -5.17
CA GLY A 307 -2.84 16.86 -4.01
C GLY A 307 -3.41 17.72 -2.89
N VAL A 308 -2.98 17.42 -1.66
CA VAL A 308 -3.49 18.05 -0.42
C VAL A 308 -2.32 18.61 0.38
N GLY A 309 -2.27 19.92 0.57
CA GLY A 309 -1.32 20.61 1.44
C GLY A 309 -1.88 20.94 2.83
N PHE A 310 -0.99 20.96 3.81
CA PHE A 310 -1.22 21.34 5.20
C PHE A 310 -0.38 22.58 5.54
N VAL A 311 -1.03 23.75 5.57
CA VAL A 311 -0.37 25.06 5.75
C VAL A 311 -0.54 25.56 7.18
N PHE A 312 0.55 25.94 7.84
CA PHE A 312 0.59 26.45 9.22
C PHE A 312 0.77 27.96 9.27
#